data_AF-A0A955AYZ1-F1
#
_entry.id   AF-A0A955AYZ1-F1
#
_cell.length_a   1.000
_cell.length_b   1.000
_cell.length_c   1.000
_cell.angle_alpha   90.00
_cell.angle_beta   90.00
_cell.angle_gamma   90.00
#
_symmetry.space_group_name_H-M   'P 1'
#
loop_
_entity.id
_entity.type
_entity.pdbx_description
1 polymer ?
#
loop_
_entity_poly.entity_id
_entity_poly.type
_entity_poly.pdbx_seq_one_letter_code
_entity_poly.pdbx_strand_id
1 'polypeptide(L)'
;MNAKQEVATLVADAAAKTQAVVAKFPGDDALAAAAKTFQTRADELGSQLESARQTATQAAATAKNAADQLAAAERMVATVTTARDAARKQAEAIAARTSAVESALATEAMKVGEAQHKHQRAVALAELHQTKVAADQARGAADQAARQLADARKELESAKASMPERQKELDSARTARDAAAKQLTETQPQLAAQQEATKTLAEALAQATAAAEKLPEDKALADAAADVRQRHEQEQTKLDATKNEIARLEAEAKSTAEKLAAAEAAIATLTARIAELEPSLPKLETDANVARERADSALAALDQADLDIVRRWADETYVAGLKPLSPEQMTMAVLQATGYT
;
A
#
# COMPACT_ATOMS: atom_id res chain seq x y z
N MET A 1 -0.02 14.22 109.26
CA MET A 1 1.01 14.86 110.11
C MET A 1 0.54 15.19 111.53
N ASN A 2 -0.76 15.46 111.78
CA ASN A 2 -1.24 15.91 113.11
C ASN A 2 -1.03 14.93 114.30
N ALA A 3 -1.30 13.63 114.16
CA ALA A 3 -1.25 12.71 115.31
C ALA A 3 0.15 12.40 115.86
N LYS A 4 1.21 12.47 115.04
CA LYS A 4 2.60 12.19 115.47
C LYS A 4 3.28 13.40 116.11
N GLN A 5 2.81 14.61 115.78
CA GLN A 5 3.34 15.87 116.32
C GLN A 5 2.85 16.12 117.75
N GLU A 6 1.58 15.82 118.04
CA GLU A 6 1.03 15.88 119.41
C GLU A 6 1.75 14.92 120.38
N VAL A 7 2.02 13.68 119.94
CA VAL A 7 2.69 12.67 120.79
C VAL A 7 4.13 13.05 121.11
N ALA A 8 4.88 13.62 120.16
CA ALA A 8 6.25 14.08 120.41
C ALA A 8 6.30 15.25 121.41
N THR A 9 5.34 16.18 121.32
CA THR A 9 5.23 17.33 122.23
C THR A 9 4.89 16.88 123.66
N LEU A 10 3.99 15.91 123.80
CA LEU A 10 3.61 15.32 125.10
C LEU A 10 4.77 14.55 125.77
N VAL A 11 5.59 13.84 124.99
CA VAL A 11 6.76 13.09 125.52
C VAL A 11 7.88 14.04 125.94
N ALA A 12 8.09 15.16 125.23
CA ALA A 12 9.04 16.20 125.62
C ALA A 12 8.62 16.90 126.93
N ASP A 13 7.32 17.22 127.07
CA ASP A 13 6.76 17.80 128.30
C ASP A 13 6.84 16.83 129.49
N ALA A 14 6.62 15.53 129.26
CA ALA A 14 6.79 14.49 130.27
C ALA A 14 8.26 14.33 130.68
N ALA A 15 9.21 14.39 129.75
CA ALA A 15 10.65 14.34 130.03
C ALA A 15 11.10 15.50 130.94
N ALA A 16 10.69 16.73 130.60
CA ALA A 16 11.03 17.93 131.36
C ALA A 16 10.45 17.90 132.79
N LYS A 17 9.20 17.43 132.95
CA LYS A 17 8.58 17.27 134.27
C LYS A 17 9.24 16.17 135.11
N THR A 18 9.72 15.09 134.50
CA THR A 18 10.39 13.99 135.19
C THR A 18 11.79 14.42 135.68
N GLN A 19 12.54 15.21 134.90
CA GLN A 19 13.80 15.84 135.36
C GLN A 19 13.60 16.76 136.57
N ALA A 20 12.49 17.53 136.59
CA ALA A 20 12.17 18.40 137.73
C ALA A 20 11.85 17.63 139.03
N VAL A 21 11.38 16.37 138.94
CA VAL A 21 11.14 15.49 140.09
C VAL A 21 12.44 14.83 140.57
N VAL A 22 13.31 14.39 139.67
CA VAL A 22 14.64 13.82 140.00
C VAL A 22 15.50 14.83 140.79
N ALA A 23 15.42 16.12 140.45
CA ALA A 23 16.15 17.18 141.18
C ALA A 23 15.73 17.33 142.65
N LYS A 24 14.55 16.83 143.06
CA LYS A 24 14.01 16.94 144.43
C LYS A 24 14.28 15.70 145.31
N PHE A 25 14.75 14.59 144.73
CA PHE A 25 15.06 13.34 145.45
C PHE A 25 16.47 12.84 145.06
N PRO A 26 17.54 13.48 145.57
CA PRO A 26 18.90 13.07 145.28
C PRO A 26 19.20 11.75 146.00
N GLY A 27 19.12 10.63 145.26
CA GLY A 27 19.37 9.28 145.75
C GLY A 27 18.45 8.19 145.17
N ASP A 28 17.44 8.56 144.36
CA ASP A 28 16.55 7.59 143.67
C ASP A 28 17.02 7.31 142.23
N ASP A 29 17.85 6.28 142.09
CA ASP A 29 18.45 5.87 140.81
C ASP A 29 17.41 5.42 139.77
N ALA A 30 16.23 4.97 140.20
CA ALA A 30 15.16 4.53 139.28
C ALA A 30 14.49 5.73 138.59
N LEU A 31 14.33 6.83 139.31
CA LEU A 31 13.73 8.06 138.81
C LEU A 31 14.67 8.78 137.82
N ALA A 32 15.98 8.76 138.09
CA ALA A 32 17.00 9.26 137.16
C ALA A 32 17.08 8.44 135.87
N ALA A 33 16.94 7.12 135.95
CA ALA A 33 16.88 6.25 134.78
C ALA A 33 15.64 6.53 133.92
N ALA A 34 14.47 6.68 134.54
CA ALA A 34 13.22 6.99 133.83
C ALA A 34 13.26 8.36 133.13
N ALA A 35 13.82 9.40 133.78
CA ALA A 35 14.00 10.71 133.16
C ALA A 35 14.92 10.63 131.93
N LYS A 36 15.99 9.84 132.01
CA LYS A 36 16.89 9.60 130.86
C LYS A 36 16.18 8.86 129.73
N THR A 37 15.33 7.89 130.03
CA THR A 37 14.53 7.18 129.01
C THR A 37 13.56 8.12 128.30
N PHE A 38 12.88 9.02 129.03
CA PHE A 38 11.98 10.01 128.40
C PHE A 38 12.74 11.03 127.55
N GLN A 39 13.91 11.48 127.99
CA GLN A 39 14.76 12.38 127.21
C GLN A 39 15.19 11.72 125.90
N THR A 40 15.73 10.50 125.96
CA THR A 40 16.13 9.73 124.77
C THR A 40 14.94 9.56 123.83
N ARG A 41 13.74 9.31 124.36
CA ARG A 41 12.54 9.13 123.54
C ARG A 41 12.04 10.42 122.89
N ALA A 42 12.19 11.57 123.56
CA ALA A 42 11.86 12.86 123.00
C ALA A 42 12.80 13.22 121.84
N ASP A 43 14.10 12.97 121.99
CA ASP A 43 15.11 13.23 120.96
C ASP A 43 14.94 12.31 119.73
N GLU A 44 14.58 11.04 119.96
CA GLU A 44 14.25 10.08 118.90
C GLU A 44 12.98 10.50 118.12
N LEU A 45 11.96 10.99 118.81
CA LEU A 45 10.73 11.45 118.16
C LEU A 45 10.95 12.75 117.38
N GLY A 46 11.75 13.67 117.90
CA GLY A 46 12.13 14.90 117.19
C GLY A 46 12.90 14.63 115.89
N SER A 47 13.88 13.72 115.93
CA SER A 47 14.65 13.32 114.74
C SER A 47 13.80 12.58 113.70
N GLN A 48 12.87 11.72 114.13
CA GLN A 48 11.94 11.05 113.21
C GLN A 48 10.95 12.02 112.54
N LEU A 49 10.53 13.09 113.23
CA LEU A 49 9.59 14.07 112.69
C LEU A 49 10.27 14.97 111.66
N GLU A 50 11.51 15.39 111.91
CA GLU A 50 12.29 16.17 110.94
C GLU A 50 12.67 15.33 109.71
N SER A 51 13.02 14.06 109.90
CA SER A 51 13.22 13.11 108.80
C SER A 51 11.93 12.96 107.96
N ALA A 52 10.78 12.75 108.59
CA ALA A 52 9.50 12.63 107.90
C ALA A 52 9.09 13.93 107.18
N ARG A 53 9.45 15.10 107.73
CA ARG A 53 9.20 16.41 107.11
C ARG A 53 10.07 16.62 105.87
N GLN A 54 11.34 16.24 105.93
CA GLN A 54 12.22 16.25 104.77
C GLN A 54 11.74 15.29 103.67
N THR A 55 11.34 14.06 104.04
CA THR A 55 10.78 13.09 103.07
C THR A 55 9.48 13.59 102.44
N ALA A 56 8.58 14.22 103.21
CA ALA A 56 7.35 14.79 102.67
C ALA A 56 7.62 15.97 101.71
N THR A 57 8.59 16.82 102.04
CA THR A 57 8.99 17.96 101.18
C THR A 57 9.62 17.46 99.88
N GLN A 58 10.46 16.43 99.96
CA GLN A 58 11.07 15.80 98.79
C GLN A 58 10.02 15.05 97.94
N ALA A 59 9.08 14.34 98.57
CA ALA A 59 7.98 13.68 97.86
C ALA A 59 7.05 14.67 97.16
N ALA A 60 6.75 15.82 97.78
CA ALA A 60 5.96 16.89 97.15
C ALA A 60 6.70 17.52 95.96
N ALA A 61 8.01 17.73 96.06
CA ALA A 61 8.82 18.24 94.95
C ALA A 61 8.90 17.23 93.78
N THR A 62 9.09 15.95 94.08
CA THR A 62 9.09 14.87 93.06
C THR A 62 7.72 14.74 92.39
N ALA A 63 6.62 14.80 93.16
CA ALA A 63 5.26 14.74 92.63
C ALA A 63 4.96 15.95 91.72
N LYS A 64 5.42 17.16 92.10
CA LYS A 64 5.29 18.36 91.25
C LYS A 64 6.07 18.21 89.95
N ASN A 65 7.33 17.78 90.01
CA ASN A 65 8.14 17.54 88.82
C ASN A 65 7.51 16.46 87.89
N ALA A 66 6.96 15.39 88.47
CA ALA A 66 6.26 14.37 87.70
C ALA A 66 4.98 14.90 87.04
N ALA A 67 4.21 15.75 87.73
CA ALA A 67 3.02 16.40 87.17
C ALA A 67 3.38 17.36 86.03
N ASP A 68 4.44 18.15 86.17
CA ASP A 68 4.92 19.05 85.11
C ASP A 68 5.45 18.27 83.89
N GLN A 69 6.14 17.14 84.11
CA GLN A 69 6.57 16.24 83.05
C GLN A 69 5.41 15.56 82.32
N LEU A 70 4.36 15.14 83.06
CA LEU A 70 3.14 14.58 82.47
C LEU A 70 2.43 15.61 81.60
N ALA A 71 2.24 16.84 82.11
CA ALA A 71 1.63 17.93 81.33
C ALA A 71 2.44 18.29 80.09
N ALA A 72 3.78 18.25 80.16
CA ALA A 72 4.65 18.44 78.99
C ALA A 72 4.50 17.30 77.98
N ALA A 73 4.44 16.05 78.44
CA ALA A 73 4.23 14.88 77.59
C ALA A 73 2.85 14.92 76.89
N GLU A 74 1.79 15.32 77.59
CA GLU A 74 0.45 15.47 77.02
C GLU A 74 0.41 16.51 75.89
N ARG A 75 1.08 17.67 76.08
CA ARG A 75 1.21 18.69 75.03
C ARG A 75 2.00 18.19 73.83
N MET A 76 3.06 17.42 74.06
CA MET A 76 3.84 16.80 72.98
C MET A 76 2.98 15.78 72.21
N VAL A 77 2.21 14.94 72.90
CA VAL A 77 1.29 13.98 72.27
C VAL A 77 0.24 14.69 71.41
N ALA A 78 -0.36 15.79 71.90
CA ALA A 78 -1.31 16.57 71.11
C ALA A 78 -0.68 17.19 69.84
N THR A 79 0.55 17.70 69.96
CA THR A 79 1.31 18.27 68.84
C THR A 79 1.64 17.20 67.80
N VAL A 80 2.15 16.04 68.23
CA VAL A 80 2.49 14.91 67.35
C VAL A 80 1.24 14.36 66.67
N THR A 81 0.11 14.26 67.39
CA THR A 81 -1.17 13.79 66.83
C THR A 81 -1.65 14.71 65.70
N THR A 82 -1.59 16.03 65.92
CA THR A 82 -1.98 17.03 64.91
C THR A 82 -1.07 16.96 63.68
N ALA A 83 0.25 16.86 63.88
CA ALA A 83 1.22 16.73 62.80
C ALA A 83 1.01 15.44 62.00
N ARG A 84 0.75 14.31 62.68
CA ARG A 84 0.44 13.02 62.06
C ARG A 84 -0.83 13.11 61.20
N ASP A 85 -1.89 13.71 61.71
CA ASP A 85 -3.16 13.80 60.98
C ASP A 85 -3.04 14.73 59.76
N ALA A 86 -2.26 15.81 59.85
CA ALA A 86 -1.92 16.66 58.71
C ALA A 86 -1.07 15.90 57.65
N ALA A 87 -0.06 15.15 58.08
CA ALA A 87 0.76 14.32 57.20
C ALA A 87 -0.07 13.23 56.51
N ARG A 88 -1.02 12.61 57.23
CA ARG A 88 -1.95 11.63 56.66
C ARG A 88 -2.82 12.24 55.56
N LYS A 89 -3.40 13.43 55.79
CA LYS A 89 -4.19 14.13 54.76
C LYS A 89 -3.35 14.49 53.52
N GLN A 90 -2.10 14.91 53.72
CA GLN A 90 -1.18 15.16 52.61
C GLN A 90 -0.86 13.87 51.83
N ALA A 91 -0.62 12.75 52.52
CA ALA A 91 -0.39 11.46 51.89
C ALA A 91 -1.62 10.98 51.07
N GLU A 92 -2.83 11.14 51.62
CA GLU A 92 -4.09 10.83 50.91
C GLU A 92 -4.27 11.71 49.67
N ALA A 93 -3.95 13.02 49.75
CA ALA A 93 -4.02 13.93 48.61
C ALA A 93 -2.99 13.60 47.53
N ILE A 94 -1.77 13.20 47.91
CA ILE A 94 -0.75 12.74 46.98
C ILE A 94 -1.20 11.45 46.30
N ALA A 95 -1.71 10.47 47.06
CA ALA A 95 -2.22 9.21 46.52
C ALA A 95 -3.33 9.44 45.48
N ALA A 96 -4.29 10.33 45.77
CA ALA A 96 -5.36 10.68 44.83
C ALA A 96 -4.84 11.36 43.55
N ARG A 97 -3.83 12.24 43.68
CA ARG A 97 -3.18 12.87 42.51
C ARG A 97 -2.42 11.85 41.68
N THR A 98 -1.69 10.94 42.31
CA THR A 98 -0.97 9.86 41.63
C THR A 98 -1.95 8.98 40.84
N SER A 99 -3.06 8.53 41.45
CA SER A 99 -4.06 7.73 40.73
C SER A 99 -4.70 8.49 39.56
N ALA A 100 -4.91 9.80 39.69
CA ALA A 100 -5.46 10.62 38.61
C ALA A 100 -4.47 10.76 37.44
N VAL A 101 -3.17 10.94 37.73
CA VAL A 101 -2.11 11.00 36.71
C VAL A 101 -1.93 9.64 36.03
N GLU A 102 -1.96 8.53 36.77
CA GLU A 102 -1.90 7.18 36.20
C GLU A 102 -3.08 6.90 35.26
N SER A 103 -4.30 7.30 35.66
CA SER A 103 -5.49 7.17 34.82
C SER A 103 -5.43 8.05 33.55
N ALA A 104 -4.94 9.28 33.68
CA ALA A 104 -4.74 10.18 32.54
C ALA A 104 -3.67 9.63 31.58
N LEU A 105 -2.57 9.10 32.11
CA LEU A 105 -1.50 8.48 31.31
C LEU A 105 -2.02 7.24 30.56
N ALA A 106 -2.81 6.39 31.21
CA ALA A 106 -3.44 5.24 30.55
C ALA A 106 -4.39 5.68 29.41
N THR A 107 -5.13 6.77 29.61
CA THR A 107 -6.01 7.33 28.58
C THR A 107 -5.23 7.88 27.38
N GLU A 108 -4.16 8.63 27.62
CA GLU A 108 -3.31 9.16 26.55
C GLU A 108 -2.56 8.03 25.82
N ALA A 109 -2.09 7.01 26.52
CA ALA A 109 -1.48 5.83 25.90
C ALA A 109 -2.46 5.13 24.94
N MET A 110 -3.74 4.98 25.33
CA MET A 110 -4.77 4.43 24.44
C MET A 110 -4.99 5.30 23.19
N LYS A 111 -5.07 6.64 23.34
CA LYS A 111 -5.25 7.55 22.20
C LYS A 111 -4.07 7.51 21.23
N VAL A 112 -2.85 7.46 21.75
CA VAL A 112 -1.63 7.34 20.93
C VAL A 112 -1.64 6.01 20.17
N GLY A 113 -2.01 4.90 20.83
CA GLY A 113 -2.20 3.61 20.17
C GLY A 113 -3.23 3.67 19.04
N GLU A 114 -4.42 4.23 19.29
CA GLU A 114 -5.47 4.38 18.27
C GLU A 114 -5.00 5.23 17.08
N ALA A 115 -4.28 6.33 17.33
CA ALA A 115 -3.72 7.17 16.29
C ALA A 115 -2.65 6.45 15.46
N GLN A 116 -1.79 5.67 16.10
CA GLN A 116 -0.78 4.84 15.43
C GLN A 116 -1.43 3.77 14.54
N HIS A 117 -2.47 3.09 15.02
CA HIS A 117 -3.23 2.12 14.22
C HIS A 117 -3.91 2.76 13.01
N LYS A 118 -4.57 3.91 13.19
CA LYS A 118 -5.18 4.66 12.07
C LYS A 118 -4.13 5.05 11.02
N HIS A 119 -2.95 5.48 11.45
CA HIS A 119 -1.85 5.81 10.55
C HIS A 119 -1.35 4.57 9.79
N GLN A 120 -1.08 3.47 10.47
CA GLN A 120 -0.64 2.21 9.85
C GLN A 120 -1.65 1.67 8.84
N ARG A 121 -2.94 1.76 9.16
CA ARG A 121 -4.02 1.39 8.23
C ARG A 121 -4.06 2.27 6.99
N ALA A 122 -3.90 3.58 7.15
CA ALA A 122 -3.87 4.51 6.02
C ALA A 122 -2.68 4.23 5.09
N VAL A 123 -1.50 3.95 5.66
CA VAL A 123 -0.30 3.57 4.90
C VAL A 123 -0.55 2.26 4.13
N ALA A 124 -1.05 1.22 4.80
CA ALA A 124 -1.32 -0.06 4.16
C ALA A 124 -2.31 0.04 3.00
N LEU A 125 -3.39 0.83 3.17
CA LEU A 125 -4.37 1.07 2.10
C LEU A 125 -3.78 1.86 0.93
N ALA A 126 -2.88 2.81 1.19
CA ALA A 126 -2.18 3.54 0.13
C ALA A 126 -1.23 2.62 -0.65
N GLU A 127 -0.48 1.75 0.04
CA GLU A 127 0.37 0.73 -0.57
C GLU A 127 -0.46 -0.23 -1.45
N LEU A 128 -1.61 -0.71 -0.95
CA LEU A 128 -2.53 -1.55 -1.71
C LEU A 128 -3.07 -0.84 -2.96
N HIS A 129 -3.43 0.44 -2.84
CA HIS A 129 -3.88 1.19 -4.00
C HIS A 129 -2.78 1.27 -5.06
N GLN A 130 -1.53 1.50 -4.64
CA GLN A 130 -0.39 1.56 -5.54
C GLN A 130 -0.11 0.20 -6.23
N THR A 131 -0.15 -0.91 -5.48
CA THR A 131 0.04 -2.25 -6.04
C THR A 131 -1.09 -2.62 -7.01
N LYS A 132 -2.33 -2.22 -6.70
CA LYS A 132 -3.48 -2.40 -7.60
C LYS A 132 -3.29 -1.66 -8.92
N VAL A 133 -2.91 -0.39 -8.88
CA VAL A 133 -2.64 0.40 -10.09
C VAL A 133 -1.52 -0.24 -10.92
N ALA A 134 -0.46 -0.72 -10.28
CA ALA A 134 0.64 -1.41 -10.95
C ALA A 134 0.18 -2.73 -11.60
N ALA A 135 -0.67 -3.51 -10.92
CA ALA A 135 -1.24 -4.74 -11.47
C ALA A 135 -2.15 -4.48 -12.68
N ASP A 136 -3.01 -3.46 -12.61
CA ASP A 136 -3.88 -3.06 -13.71
C ASP A 136 -3.06 -2.61 -14.94
N GLN A 137 -2.00 -1.83 -14.73
CA GLN A 137 -1.09 -1.40 -15.79
C GLN A 137 -0.33 -2.57 -16.41
N ALA A 138 0.20 -3.48 -15.59
CA ALA A 138 0.93 -4.65 -16.06
C ALA A 138 0.02 -5.58 -16.87
N ARG A 139 -1.22 -5.79 -16.43
CA ARG A 139 -2.24 -6.54 -17.17
C ARG A 139 -2.58 -5.89 -18.51
N GLY A 140 -2.79 -4.57 -18.53
CA GLY A 140 -3.03 -3.83 -19.77
C GLY A 140 -1.88 -3.97 -20.78
N ALA A 141 -0.63 -3.92 -20.29
CA ALA A 141 0.55 -4.14 -21.13
C ALA A 141 0.63 -5.58 -21.67
N ALA A 142 0.31 -6.58 -20.85
CA ALA A 142 0.25 -7.98 -21.29
C ALA A 142 -0.82 -8.21 -22.36
N ASP A 143 -2.02 -7.66 -22.17
CA ASP A 143 -3.12 -7.75 -23.15
C ASP A 143 -2.74 -7.08 -24.48
N GLN A 144 -2.08 -5.92 -24.43
CA GLN A 144 -1.61 -5.22 -25.61
C GLN A 144 -0.54 -6.02 -26.37
N ALA A 145 0.46 -6.56 -25.66
CA ALA A 145 1.52 -7.37 -26.27
C ALA A 145 0.96 -8.67 -26.89
N ALA A 146 0.01 -9.32 -26.22
CA ALA A 146 -0.66 -10.50 -26.74
C ALA A 146 -1.46 -10.21 -28.02
N ARG A 147 -2.16 -9.06 -28.08
CA ARG A 147 -2.87 -8.62 -29.30
C ARG A 147 -1.91 -8.35 -30.45
N GLN A 148 -0.82 -7.63 -30.20
CA GLN A 148 0.19 -7.35 -31.22
C GLN A 148 0.79 -8.63 -31.79
N LEU A 149 1.10 -9.62 -30.94
CA LEU A 149 1.57 -10.93 -31.38
C LEU A 149 0.51 -11.67 -32.22
N ALA A 150 -0.75 -11.68 -31.77
CA ALA A 150 -1.84 -12.35 -32.48
C ALA A 150 -2.10 -11.72 -33.86
N ASP A 151 -2.13 -10.39 -33.94
CA ASP A 151 -2.32 -9.65 -35.19
C ASP A 151 -1.16 -9.90 -36.16
N ALA A 152 0.09 -9.86 -35.69
CA ALA A 152 1.27 -10.17 -36.50
C ALA A 152 1.26 -11.62 -37.02
N ARG A 153 0.86 -12.59 -36.19
CA ARG A 153 0.72 -14.00 -36.60
C ARG A 153 -0.34 -14.15 -37.69
N LYS A 154 -1.52 -13.56 -37.47
CA LYS A 154 -2.64 -13.60 -38.43
C LYS A 154 -2.25 -12.95 -39.76
N GLU A 155 -1.55 -11.84 -39.71
CA GLU A 155 -1.09 -11.14 -40.90
C GLU A 155 -0.05 -11.96 -41.67
N LEU A 156 0.92 -12.58 -40.98
CA LEU A 156 1.91 -13.46 -41.61
C LEU A 156 1.24 -14.67 -42.27
N GLU A 157 0.30 -15.31 -41.58
CA GLU A 157 -0.46 -16.43 -42.12
C GLU A 157 -1.26 -16.01 -43.37
N SER A 158 -1.96 -14.88 -43.31
CA SER A 158 -2.71 -14.34 -44.44
C SER A 158 -1.79 -14.02 -45.62
N ALA A 159 -0.62 -13.42 -45.38
CA ALA A 159 0.35 -13.09 -46.41
C ALA A 159 0.88 -14.37 -47.08
N LYS A 160 1.29 -15.36 -46.29
CA LYS A 160 1.76 -16.67 -46.79
C LYS A 160 0.66 -17.42 -47.55
N ALA A 161 -0.59 -17.38 -47.07
CA ALA A 161 -1.73 -18.02 -47.72
C ALA A 161 -2.10 -17.38 -49.07
N SER A 162 -1.88 -16.06 -49.22
CA SER A 162 -2.16 -15.33 -50.47
C SER A 162 -1.07 -15.51 -51.55
N MET A 163 0.14 -15.93 -51.16
CA MET A 163 1.28 -16.04 -52.08
C MET A 163 1.04 -16.98 -53.27
N PRO A 164 0.46 -18.19 -53.11
CA PRO A 164 0.22 -19.09 -54.24
C PRO A 164 -0.77 -18.53 -55.27
N GLU A 165 -1.77 -17.77 -54.83
CA GLU A 165 -2.73 -17.11 -55.72
C GLU A 165 -2.05 -16.01 -56.53
N ARG A 166 -1.24 -15.16 -55.87
CA ARG A 166 -0.46 -14.13 -56.57
C ARG A 166 0.56 -14.70 -57.54
N GLN A 167 1.19 -15.83 -57.20
CA GLN A 167 2.09 -16.51 -58.12
C GLN A 167 1.37 -16.99 -59.38
N LYS A 168 0.15 -17.54 -59.25
CA LYS A 168 -0.68 -17.91 -60.41
C LYS A 168 -1.07 -16.71 -61.26
N GLU A 169 -1.40 -15.58 -60.64
CA GLU A 169 -1.69 -14.33 -61.36
C GLU A 169 -0.47 -13.84 -62.15
N LEU A 170 0.73 -13.90 -61.55
CA LEU A 170 1.98 -13.57 -62.23
C LEU A 170 2.23 -14.48 -63.44
N ASP A 171 2.12 -15.79 -63.27
CA ASP A 171 2.36 -16.76 -64.34
C ASP A 171 1.33 -16.61 -65.49
N SER A 172 0.07 -16.32 -65.15
CA SER A 172 -0.98 -16.00 -66.11
C SER A 172 -0.68 -14.72 -66.88
N ALA A 173 -0.28 -13.65 -66.18
CA ALA A 173 0.07 -12.38 -66.80
C ALA A 173 1.29 -12.48 -67.72
N ARG A 174 2.31 -13.27 -67.33
CA ARG A 174 3.47 -13.60 -68.18
C ARG A 174 3.05 -14.30 -69.46
N THR A 175 2.25 -15.34 -69.33
CA THR A 175 1.75 -16.12 -70.48
C THR A 175 0.94 -15.23 -71.44
N ALA A 176 0.08 -14.36 -70.90
CA ALA A 176 -0.71 -13.43 -71.72
C ALA A 176 0.18 -12.41 -72.45
N ARG A 177 1.20 -11.85 -71.77
CA ARG A 177 2.16 -10.93 -72.38
C ARG A 177 2.95 -11.60 -73.50
N ASP A 178 3.43 -12.82 -73.27
CA ASP A 178 4.18 -13.58 -74.28
C ASP A 178 3.32 -13.93 -75.49
N ALA A 179 2.05 -14.30 -75.28
CA ALA A 179 1.10 -14.56 -76.35
C ALA A 179 0.82 -13.30 -77.20
N ALA A 180 0.55 -12.16 -76.57
CA ALA A 180 0.31 -10.90 -77.27
C ALA A 180 1.55 -10.44 -78.07
N ALA A 181 2.74 -10.54 -77.47
CA ALA A 181 4.00 -10.21 -78.13
C ALA A 181 4.28 -11.12 -79.33
N LYS A 182 3.99 -12.42 -79.22
CA LYS A 182 4.11 -13.37 -80.32
C LYS A 182 3.16 -13.02 -81.47
N GLN A 183 1.88 -12.77 -81.19
CA GLN A 183 0.90 -12.38 -82.22
C GLN A 183 1.31 -11.10 -82.95
N LEU A 184 1.83 -10.10 -82.23
CA LEU A 184 2.33 -8.87 -82.84
C LEU A 184 3.52 -9.16 -83.79
N THR A 185 4.47 -9.99 -83.33
CA THR A 185 5.65 -10.39 -84.11
C THR A 185 5.26 -11.19 -85.37
N GLU A 186 4.23 -12.03 -85.29
CA GLU A 186 3.73 -12.82 -86.42
C GLU A 186 2.92 -11.97 -87.43
N THR A 187 2.24 -10.92 -86.97
CA THR A 187 1.33 -10.09 -87.81
C THR A 187 2.07 -8.95 -88.53
N GLN A 188 3.13 -8.39 -87.92
CA GLN A 188 3.94 -7.34 -88.56
C GLN A 188 4.50 -7.69 -89.96
N PRO A 189 5.09 -8.87 -90.22
CA PRO A 189 5.55 -9.21 -91.56
C PRO A 189 4.40 -9.38 -92.56
N GLN A 190 3.20 -9.77 -92.11
CA GLN A 190 2.02 -9.84 -92.97
C GLN A 190 1.59 -8.46 -93.46
N LEU A 191 1.65 -7.45 -92.58
CA LEU A 191 1.40 -6.06 -92.97
C LEU A 191 2.40 -5.60 -94.04
N ALA A 192 3.69 -5.87 -93.86
CA ALA A 192 4.72 -5.48 -94.81
C ALA A 192 4.49 -6.12 -96.20
N ALA A 193 4.20 -7.42 -96.22
CA ALA A 193 3.88 -8.15 -97.46
C ALA A 193 2.61 -7.62 -98.14
N GLN A 194 1.55 -7.31 -97.38
CA GLN A 194 0.31 -6.75 -97.93
C GLN A 194 0.50 -5.33 -98.46
N GLN A 195 1.32 -4.51 -97.81
CA GLN A 195 1.67 -3.17 -98.30
C GLN A 195 2.38 -3.24 -99.65
N GLU A 196 3.35 -4.15 -99.80
CA GLU A 196 4.08 -4.36 -101.05
C GLU A 196 3.16 -4.89 -102.17
N ALA A 197 2.29 -5.86 -101.86
CA ALA A 197 1.31 -6.41 -102.79
C ALA A 197 0.31 -5.34 -103.26
N THR A 198 -0.22 -4.54 -102.33
CA THR A 198 -1.17 -3.47 -102.64
C THR A 198 -0.52 -2.40 -103.51
N LYS A 199 0.73 -2.00 -103.22
CA LYS A 199 1.49 -1.06 -104.06
C LYS A 199 1.67 -1.60 -105.48
N THR A 200 2.06 -2.85 -105.62
CA THR A 200 2.25 -3.50 -106.93
C THR A 200 0.93 -3.57 -107.71
N LEU A 201 -0.19 -3.88 -107.04
CA LEU A 201 -1.52 -3.87 -107.65
C LEU A 201 -1.97 -2.46 -108.08
N ALA A 202 -1.63 -1.42 -107.31
CA ALA A 202 -1.94 -0.04 -107.68
C ALA A 202 -1.18 0.38 -108.94
N GLU A 203 0.10 0.02 -109.06
CA GLU A 203 0.92 0.24 -110.25
C GLU A 203 0.35 -0.51 -111.46
N ALA A 204 -0.04 -1.78 -111.30
CA ALA A 204 -0.67 -2.58 -112.35
C ALA A 204 -2.02 -2.00 -112.78
N LEU A 205 -2.85 -1.53 -111.85
CA LEU A 205 -4.13 -0.88 -112.12
C LEU A 205 -3.96 0.40 -112.96
N ALA A 206 -2.97 1.23 -112.61
CA ALA A 206 -2.67 2.45 -113.35
C ALA A 206 -2.27 2.14 -114.80
N GLN A 207 -1.43 1.11 -115.00
CA GLN A 207 -1.03 0.66 -116.34
C GLN A 207 -2.20 0.06 -117.13
N ALA A 208 -3.02 -0.79 -116.50
CA ALA A 208 -4.18 -1.40 -117.14
C ALA A 208 -5.24 -0.36 -117.55
N THR A 209 -5.49 0.63 -116.70
CA THR A 209 -6.42 1.73 -117.01
C THR A 209 -5.90 2.59 -118.16
N ALA A 210 -4.62 2.96 -118.15
CA ALA A 210 -4.00 3.72 -119.23
C ALA A 210 -3.97 2.96 -120.58
N ALA A 211 -3.86 1.63 -120.54
CA ALA A 211 -3.96 0.80 -121.73
C ALA A 211 -5.39 0.76 -122.28
N ALA A 212 -6.39 0.55 -121.42
CA ALA A 212 -7.81 0.55 -121.80
C ALA A 212 -8.27 1.90 -122.39
N GLU A 213 -7.76 3.02 -121.88
CA GLU A 213 -8.05 4.37 -122.42
C GLU A 213 -7.51 4.57 -123.85
N LYS A 214 -6.39 3.94 -124.21
CA LYS A 214 -5.78 4.04 -125.55
C LYS A 214 -6.47 3.17 -126.60
N LEU A 215 -7.21 2.13 -126.18
CA LEU A 215 -7.88 1.17 -127.06
C LEU A 215 -9.34 0.95 -126.60
N PRO A 216 -10.21 1.96 -126.74
CA PRO A 216 -11.55 1.96 -126.12
C PRO A 216 -12.53 0.94 -126.71
N GLU A 217 -12.26 0.39 -127.90
CA GLU A 217 -13.09 -0.67 -128.51
C GLU A 217 -12.66 -2.09 -128.11
N ASP A 218 -11.52 -2.24 -127.39
CA ASP A 218 -11.06 -3.55 -126.90
C ASP A 218 -11.73 -3.89 -125.57
N LYS A 219 -12.87 -4.60 -125.68
CA LYS A 219 -13.64 -5.06 -124.52
C LYS A 219 -12.84 -5.95 -123.56
N ALA A 220 -11.93 -6.79 -124.08
CA ALA A 220 -11.14 -7.69 -123.24
C ALA A 220 -10.16 -6.92 -122.34
N LEU A 221 -9.59 -5.83 -122.87
CA LEU A 221 -8.71 -4.94 -122.10
C LEU A 221 -9.47 -4.16 -121.03
N ALA A 222 -10.69 -3.70 -121.33
CA ALA A 222 -11.55 -3.03 -120.37
C ALA A 222 -11.97 -3.98 -119.22
N ASP A 223 -12.38 -5.21 -119.53
CA ASP A 223 -12.75 -6.23 -118.54
C ASP A 223 -11.53 -6.59 -117.65
N ALA A 224 -10.34 -6.76 -118.23
CA ALA A 224 -9.11 -7.02 -117.47
C ALA A 224 -8.73 -5.86 -116.53
N ALA A 225 -8.90 -4.59 -116.95
CA ALA A 225 -8.67 -3.44 -116.08
C ALA A 225 -9.68 -3.38 -114.91
N ALA A 226 -10.93 -3.79 -115.14
CA ALA A 226 -11.94 -3.90 -114.09
C ALA A 226 -11.59 -5.00 -113.07
N ASP A 227 -11.11 -6.16 -113.51
CA ASP A 227 -10.66 -7.25 -112.64
C ASP A 227 -9.46 -6.83 -111.76
N VAL A 228 -8.48 -6.13 -112.32
CA VAL A 228 -7.34 -5.61 -111.56
C VAL A 228 -7.81 -4.58 -110.53
N ARG A 229 -8.77 -3.71 -110.88
CA ARG A 229 -9.38 -2.76 -109.94
C ARG A 229 -10.04 -3.48 -108.77
N GLN A 230 -10.86 -4.49 -109.06
CA GLN A 230 -11.52 -5.28 -108.03
C GLN A 230 -10.52 -5.98 -107.10
N ARG A 231 -9.44 -6.56 -107.65
CA ARG A 231 -8.38 -7.18 -106.83
C ARG A 231 -7.65 -6.17 -105.96
N HIS A 232 -7.35 -4.99 -106.49
CA HIS A 232 -6.74 -3.91 -105.72
C HIS A 232 -7.65 -3.48 -104.55
N GLU A 233 -8.94 -3.27 -104.77
CA GLU A 233 -9.90 -2.92 -103.72
C GLU A 233 -10.02 -4.00 -102.64
N GLN A 234 -10.03 -5.28 -103.04
CA GLN A 234 -10.02 -6.41 -102.10
C GLN A 234 -8.75 -6.44 -101.25
N GLU A 235 -7.58 -6.26 -101.86
CA GLU A 235 -6.31 -6.29 -101.13
C GLU A 235 -6.14 -5.06 -100.22
N GLN A 236 -6.59 -3.88 -100.67
CA GLN A 236 -6.65 -2.67 -99.86
C GLN A 236 -7.53 -2.88 -98.62
N THR A 237 -8.68 -3.55 -98.76
CA THR A 237 -9.56 -3.88 -97.63
C THR A 237 -8.87 -4.81 -96.63
N LYS A 238 -8.12 -5.82 -97.11
CA LYS A 238 -7.33 -6.70 -96.21
C LYS A 238 -6.21 -5.94 -95.52
N LEU A 239 -5.51 -5.06 -96.24
CA LEU A 239 -4.45 -4.22 -95.68
C LEU A 239 -4.99 -3.37 -94.52
N ASP A 240 -6.14 -2.73 -94.70
CA ASP A 240 -6.75 -1.91 -93.65
C ASP A 240 -7.24 -2.77 -92.47
N ALA A 241 -7.74 -3.98 -92.72
CA ALA A 241 -8.05 -4.93 -91.65
C ALA A 241 -6.81 -5.34 -90.84
N THR A 242 -5.69 -5.65 -91.50
CA THR A 242 -4.42 -6.00 -90.83
C THR A 242 -3.85 -4.83 -90.03
N LYS A 243 -3.94 -3.59 -90.54
CA LYS A 243 -3.54 -2.39 -89.76
C LYS A 243 -4.36 -2.25 -88.48
N ASN A 244 -5.68 -2.44 -88.58
CA ASN A 244 -6.57 -2.38 -87.42
C ASN A 244 -6.26 -3.49 -86.41
N GLU A 245 -5.94 -4.70 -86.90
CA GLU A 245 -5.54 -5.82 -86.04
C GLU A 245 -4.22 -5.55 -85.33
N ILE A 246 -3.22 -4.97 -86.01
CA ILE A 246 -1.96 -4.56 -85.37
C ILE A 246 -2.22 -3.53 -84.27
N ALA A 247 -3.03 -2.50 -84.53
CA ALA A 247 -3.37 -1.50 -83.51
C ALA A 247 -4.07 -2.14 -82.29
N ARG A 248 -4.94 -3.13 -82.53
CA ARG A 248 -5.59 -3.92 -81.47
C ARG A 248 -4.56 -4.72 -80.66
N LEU A 249 -3.64 -5.41 -81.33
CA LEU A 249 -2.59 -6.21 -80.70
C LEU A 249 -1.58 -5.35 -79.93
N GLU A 250 -1.25 -4.16 -80.40
CA GLU A 250 -0.40 -3.20 -79.67
C GLU A 250 -1.07 -2.76 -78.36
N ALA A 251 -2.37 -2.45 -78.40
CA ALA A 251 -3.15 -2.12 -77.20
C ALA A 251 -3.23 -3.32 -76.23
N GLU A 252 -3.40 -4.54 -76.74
CA GLU A 252 -3.42 -5.76 -75.94
C GLU A 252 -2.05 -6.07 -75.31
N ALA A 253 -0.96 -5.92 -76.07
CA ALA A 253 0.42 -6.06 -75.57
C ALA A 253 0.72 -5.05 -74.45
N LYS A 254 0.28 -3.79 -74.61
CA LYS A 254 0.39 -2.78 -73.56
C LYS A 254 -0.39 -3.17 -72.30
N SER A 255 -1.66 -3.57 -72.45
CA SER A 255 -2.50 -3.97 -71.32
C SER A 255 -1.96 -5.19 -70.56
N THR A 256 -1.46 -6.19 -71.28
CA THR A 256 -0.87 -7.39 -70.66
C THR A 256 0.47 -7.09 -69.97
N ALA A 257 1.28 -6.18 -70.53
CA ALA A 257 2.49 -5.70 -69.87
C ALA A 257 2.18 -4.94 -68.55
N GLU A 258 1.14 -4.10 -68.53
CA GLU A 258 0.68 -3.41 -67.32
C GLU A 258 0.19 -4.40 -66.24
N LYS A 259 -0.57 -5.42 -66.64
CA LYS A 259 -1.01 -6.51 -65.73
C LYS A 259 0.17 -7.29 -65.15
N LEU A 260 1.18 -7.58 -65.98
CA LEU A 260 2.40 -8.25 -65.53
C LEU A 260 3.14 -7.40 -64.49
N ALA A 261 3.35 -6.11 -64.77
CA ALA A 261 4.01 -5.21 -63.83
C ALA A 261 3.25 -5.09 -62.50
N ALA A 262 1.91 -5.05 -62.53
CA ALA A 262 1.09 -5.03 -61.34
C ALA A 262 1.20 -6.33 -60.52
N ALA A 263 1.23 -7.49 -61.17
CA ALA A 263 1.41 -8.79 -60.50
C ALA A 263 2.80 -8.91 -59.85
N GLU A 264 3.86 -8.45 -60.54
CA GLU A 264 5.22 -8.41 -60.00
C GLU A 264 5.31 -7.50 -58.76
N ALA A 265 4.69 -6.32 -58.81
CA ALA A 265 4.63 -5.41 -57.67
C ALA A 265 3.85 -6.00 -56.47
N ALA A 266 2.76 -6.73 -56.74
CA ALA A 266 1.98 -7.39 -55.68
C ALA A 266 2.80 -8.49 -54.96
N ILE A 267 3.53 -9.32 -55.70
CA ILE A 267 4.43 -10.34 -55.12
C ILE A 267 5.57 -9.68 -54.34
N ALA A 268 6.20 -8.63 -54.89
CA ALA A 268 7.26 -7.92 -54.20
C ALA A 268 6.78 -7.35 -52.86
N THR A 269 5.57 -6.76 -52.84
CA THR A 269 4.94 -6.21 -51.63
C THR A 269 4.70 -7.30 -50.58
N LEU A 270 4.09 -8.42 -50.97
CA LEU A 270 3.86 -9.54 -50.05
C LEU A 270 5.17 -10.15 -49.53
N THR A 271 6.17 -10.29 -50.40
CA THR A 271 7.49 -10.81 -50.03
C THR A 271 8.17 -9.91 -49.00
N ALA A 272 8.14 -8.59 -49.22
CA ALA A 272 8.65 -7.62 -48.26
C ALA A 272 7.92 -7.71 -46.91
N ARG A 273 6.59 -7.85 -46.93
CA ARG A 273 5.80 -7.97 -45.70
C ARG A 273 6.09 -9.25 -44.91
N ILE A 274 6.26 -10.38 -45.61
CA ILE A 274 6.68 -11.64 -44.98
C ILE A 274 8.08 -11.48 -44.37
N ALA A 275 9.03 -10.89 -45.10
CA ALA A 275 10.40 -10.67 -44.64
C ALA A 275 10.50 -9.71 -43.44
N GLU A 276 9.53 -8.80 -43.28
CA GLU A 276 9.42 -7.94 -42.10
C GLU A 276 8.82 -8.69 -40.90
N LEU A 277 7.70 -9.38 -41.11
CA LEU A 277 6.92 -10.02 -40.04
C LEU A 277 7.63 -11.26 -39.47
N GLU A 278 8.20 -12.11 -40.31
CA GLU A 278 8.78 -13.39 -39.91
C GLU A 278 9.90 -13.27 -38.86
N PRO A 279 10.91 -12.39 -39.01
CA PRO A 279 11.92 -12.18 -37.98
C PRO A 279 11.41 -11.38 -36.77
N SER A 280 10.28 -10.67 -36.88
CA SER A 280 9.72 -9.89 -35.77
C SER A 280 8.94 -10.74 -34.76
N LEU A 281 8.38 -11.88 -35.19
CA LEU A 281 7.55 -12.75 -34.35
C LEU A 281 8.25 -13.26 -33.09
N PRO A 282 9.50 -13.76 -33.11
CA PRO A 282 10.18 -14.22 -31.90
C PRO A 282 10.36 -13.10 -30.87
N LYS A 283 10.58 -11.88 -31.33
CA LYS A 283 10.68 -10.71 -30.46
C LYS A 283 9.32 -10.38 -29.83
N LEU A 284 8.25 -10.32 -30.62
CA LEU A 284 6.89 -10.09 -30.11
C LEU A 284 6.46 -11.19 -29.13
N GLU A 285 6.85 -12.43 -29.37
CA GLU A 285 6.58 -13.56 -28.46
C GLU A 285 7.35 -13.41 -27.15
N THR A 286 8.62 -13.01 -27.21
CA THR A 286 9.41 -12.68 -26.03
C THR A 286 8.78 -11.52 -25.24
N ASP A 287 8.41 -10.43 -25.93
CA ASP A 287 7.81 -9.26 -25.31
C ASP A 287 6.46 -9.59 -24.65
N ALA A 288 5.63 -10.41 -25.31
CA ALA A 288 4.36 -10.89 -24.75
C ALA A 288 4.55 -11.78 -23.51
N ASN A 289 5.54 -12.68 -23.53
CA ASN A 289 5.87 -13.52 -22.38
C ASN A 289 6.39 -12.70 -21.20
N VAL A 290 7.30 -11.74 -21.45
CA VAL A 290 7.80 -10.84 -20.41
C VAL A 290 6.68 -9.97 -19.82
N ALA A 291 5.80 -9.44 -20.66
CA ALA A 291 4.66 -8.66 -20.19
C ALA A 291 3.69 -9.50 -19.35
N ARG A 292 3.45 -10.76 -19.74
CA ARG A 292 2.64 -11.71 -18.97
C ARG A 292 3.27 -12.03 -17.62
N GLU A 293 4.56 -12.37 -17.58
CA GLU A 293 5.27 -12.65 -16.32
C GLU A 293 5.22 -11.44 -15.37
N ARG A 294 5.35 -10.22 -15.90
CA ARG A 294 5.19 -8.99 -15.10
C ARG A 294 3.78 -8.83 -14.57
N ALA A 295 2.75 -9.12 -15.37
CA ALA A 295 1.36 -9.07 -14.94
C ALA A 295 1.09 -10.10 -13.83
N ASP A 296 1.55 -11.35 -14.00
CA ASP A 296 1.40 -12.42 -13.01
C ASP A 296 2.12 -12.05 -11.70
N SER A 297 3.33 -11.49 -11.79
CA SER A 297 4.08 -11.01 -10.63
C SER A 297 3.38 -9.84 -9.91
N ALA A 298 2.81 -8.89 -10.65
CA ALA A 298 2.10 -7.76 -10.07
C ALA A 298 0.78 -8.18 -9.40
N LEU A 299 0.07 -9.15 -9.98
CA LEU A 299 -1.12 -9.75 -9.36
C LEU A 299 -0.76 -10.50 -8.08
N ALA A 300 0.31 -11.30 -8.08
CA ALA A 300 0.78 -11.97 -6.87
C ALA A 300 1.16 -10.96 -5.76
N ALA A 301 1.78 -9.83 -6.12
CA ALA A 301 2.10 -8.76 -5.18
C ALA A 301 0.84 -8.06 -4.63
N LEU A 302 -0.19 -7.88 -5.46
CA LEU A 302 -1.49 -7.38 -5.03
C LEU A 302 -2.16 -8.34 -4.04
N ASP A 303 -2.19 -9.64 -4.33
CA ASP A 303 -2.75 -10.65 -3.44
C ASP A 303 -2.02 -10.69 -2.08
N GLN A 304 -0.69 -10.55 -2.08
CA GLN A 304 0.08 -10.45 -0.84
C GLN A 304 -0.25 -9.18 -0.05
N ALA A 305 -0.36 -8.02 -0.72
CA ALA A 305 -0.74 -6.77 -0.08
C ALA A 305 -2.14 -6.85 0.56
N ASP A 306 -3.10 -7.50 -0.11
CA ASP A 306 -4.43 -7.75 0.42
C ASP A 306 -4.38 -8.65 1.67
N LEU A 307 -3.62 -9.75 1.62
CA LEU A 307 -3.44 -10.65 2.77
C LEU A 307 -2.77 -9.95 3.97
N ASP A 308 -1.78 -9.11 3.72
CA ASP A 308 -1.08 -8.38 4.78
C ASP A 308 -1.98 -7.35 5.46
N ILE A 309 -2.88 -6.70 4.73
CA ILE A 309 -3.92 -5.84 5.32
C ILE A 309 -4.84 -6.64 6.23
N VAL A 310 -5.32 -7.80 5.76
CA VAL A 310 -6.20 -8.67 6.56
C VAL A 310 -5.50 -9.14 7.84
N ARG A 311 -4.23 -9.53 7.76
CA ARG A 311 -3.42 -9.92 8.92
C ARG A 311 -3.26 -8.77 9.91
N ARG A 312 -2.90 -7.57 9.43
CA ARG A 312 -2.78 -6.38 10.28
C ARG A 312 -4.11 -6.07 10.99
N TRP A 313 -5.25 -6.16 10.30
CA TRP A 313 -6.55 -5.95 10.93
C TRP A 313 -6.90 -7.02 11.98
N ALA A 314 -6.54 -8.29 11.73
CA ALA A 314 -6.72 -9.35 12.70
C ALA A 314 -5.89 -9.11 13.97
N ASP A 315 -4.63 -8.69 13.82
CA ASP A 315 -3.74 -8.36 14.94
C ASP A 315 -4.22 -7.12 15.71
N GLU A 316 -4.68 -6.08 15.00
CA GLU A 316 -5.25 -4.87 15.60
C GLU A 316 -6.49 -5.17 16.45
N THR A 317 -7.35 -6.08 15.99
CA THR A 317 -8.57 -6.47 16.72
C THR A 317 -8.25 -7.26 18.00
N TYR A 318 -7.15 -8.01 18.01
CA TYR A 318 -6.67 -8.74 19.19
C TYR A 318 -5.96 -7.85 20.22
N VAL A 319 -5.28 -6.79 19.76
CA VAL A 319 -4.47 -5.89 20.61
C VAL A 319 -5.22 -4.64 21.07
N ALA A 320 -6.34 -4.29 20.42
CA ALA A 320 -7.24 -3.25 20.90
C ALA A 320 -7.81 -3.63 22.28
N GLY A 321 -7.06 -3.28 23.33
CA GLY A 321 -7.49 -3.42 24.71
C GLY A 321 -8.86 -2.78 24.84
N LEU A 322 -9.87 -3.59 25.15
CA LEU A 322 -11.19 -3.10 25.46
C LEU A 322 -11.03 -1.95 26.45
N LYS A 323 -11.59 -0.78 26.10
CA LYS A 323 -11.58 0.39 26.96
C LYS A 323 -11.97 -0.08 28.37
N PRO A 324 -11.13 0.12 29.41
CA PRO A 324 -11.49 -0.31 30.75
C PRO A 324 -12.81 0.37 31.10
N LEU A 325 -13.85 -0.45 31.27
CA LEU A 325 -15.17 0.02 31.63
C LEU A 325 -15.03 0.72 33.00
N SER A 326 -15.65 1.89 33.16
CA SER A 326 -15.76 2.47 34.51
C SER A 326 -16.45 1.46 35.44
N PRO A 327 -16.26 1.52 36.77
CA PRO A 327 -16.99 0.67 37.69
C PRO A 327 -18.50 0.69 37.45
N GLU A 328 -19.10 1.85 37.12
CA GLU A 328 -20.52 1.91 36.74
C GLU A 328 -20.81 1.20 35.42
N GLN A 329 -19.93 1.32 34.42
CA GLN A 329 -20.08 0.63 33.13
C GLN A 329 -19.89 -0.88 33.24
N MET A 330 -18.99 -1.36 34.10
CA MET A 330 -18.88 -2.78 34.44
C MET A 330 -20.16 -3.27 35.11
N THR A 331 -20.68 -2.52 36.07
CA THR A 331 -21.90 -2.89 36.79
C THR A 331 -23.11 -2.93 35.85
N MET A 332 -23.22 -1.97 34.94
CA MET A 332 -24.25 -1.94 33.89
C MET A 332 -24.10 -3.08 32.88
N ALA A 333 -22.88 -3.40 32.47
CA ALA A 333 -22.62 -4.52 31.56
C ALA A 333 -22.99 -5.87 32.22
N VAL A 334 -22.70 -6.04 33.51
CA VAL A 334 -23.09 -7.22 34.29
C VAL A 334 -24.61 -7.29 34.45
N LEU A 335 -25.28 -6.18 34.76
CA LEU A 335 -26.74 -6.11 34.86
C LEU A 335 -27.43 -6.47 33.53
N GLN A 336 -26.93 -5.95 32.40
CA GLN A 336 -27.43 -6.28 31.07
C GLN A 336 -27.17 -7.74 30.69
N ALA A 337 -25.97 -8.27 30.96
CA ALA A 337 -25.62 -9.66 30.66
C ALA A 337 -26.39 -10.67 31.52
N THR A 338 -26.79 -10.28 32.73
CA THR A 338 -27.56 -11.12 33.66
C THR A 338 -29.07 -10.92 33.54
N GLY A 339 -29.54 -10.08 32.62
CA GLY A 339 -30.97 -9.85 32.37
C GLY A 339 -31.68 -9.04 33.46
N TYR A 340 -30.94 -8.36 34.34
CA TYR A 340 -31.48 -7.42 35.32
C TYR A 340 -31.45 -6.01 34.72
N THR A 341 -32.48 -5.67 33.95
CA THR A 341 -32.82 -4.28 33.60
C THR A 341 -34.03 -3.83 34.38
#